data_AF-A0A453CUY5-F1
#
_entry.id   AF-A0A453CUY5-F1
#
_cell.length_a   1.000
_cell.length_b   1.000
_cell.length_c   1.000
_cell.angle_alpha   90.00
_cell.angle_beta   90.00
_cell.angle_gamma   90.00
#
_symmetry.space_group_name_H-M   'P 1'
#
loop_
_entity.id
_entity.type
_entity.pdbx_description
1 polymer ?
#
loop_
_entity_poly.entity_id
_entity_poly.type
_entity_poly.pdbx_seq_one_letter_code
_entity_poly.pdbx_strand_id
1 'polypeptide(L)' 'DPRFYPYFQNCLGAIDGSHVPITATPGIAAPFRNTTGTLSHNIMVACNFDLRFTFISCGWEGSAIDASVL' A
#
# COMPACT_ATOMS: atom_id res chain seq x y z
N ASP A 1 -15.69 18.21 -0.53
CA ASP A 1 -16.30 19.09 -1.53
C ASP A 1 -17.67 18.54 -1.91
N PRO A 2 -18.77 19.29 -1.72
CA PRO A 2 -20.13 18.83 -2.01
C PRO A 2 -20.33 18.34 -3.45
N ARG A 3 -19.53 18.82 -4.41
CA ARG A 3 -19.60 18.41 -5.82
C ARG A 3 -19.25 16.95 -6.05
N PHE A 4 -18.36 16.40 -5.22
CA PHE A 4 -17.92 15.01 -5.35
C PHE A 4 -18.65 14.04 -4.40
N TYR A 5 -19.39 14.56 -3.43
CA TYR A 5 -20.10 13.76 -2.43
C TYR A 5 -21.01 12.67 -3.02
N PRO A 6 -21.77 12.90 -4.12
CA PRO A 6 -22.59 11.85 -4.73
C PRO A 6 -21.80 10.64 -5.22
N TYR A 7 -20.54 10.81 -5.64
CA TYR A 7 -19.69 9.71 -6.13
C TYR A 7 -19.04 8.91 -5.01
N PHE A 8 -18.92 9.50 -3.82
CA PHE A 8 -18.32 8.89 -2.64
C PHE A 8 -19.36 8.57 -1.56
N GLN A 9 -20.64 8.65 -1.90
CA GLN A 9 -21.72 8.33 -0.98
C GLN A 9 -21.59 6.85 -0.58
N ASN A 10 -21.44 6.60 0.72
CA ASN A 10 -21.20 5.28 1.32
C ASN A 10 -19.80 4.67 1.07
N CYS A 11 -18.84 5.43 0.53
CA CYS A 11 -17.44 5.00 0.61
C CYS A 11 -17.03 4.91 2.09
N LEU A 12 -16.22 3.90 2.43
CA LEU A 12 -15.65 3.80 3.77
C LEU A 12 -14.39 4.66 3.92
N GLY A 13 -13.75 5.01 2.80
CA GLY A 13 -12.45 5.62 2.80
C GLY A 13 -11.70 5.46 1.47
N ALA A 14 -10.39 5.62 1.52
CA ALA A 14 -9.48 5.41 0.40
C ALA A 14 -8.60 4.17 0.66
N ILE A 15 -8.15 3.55 -0.43
CA ILE A 15 -7.19 2.46 -0.43
C ILE A 15 -6.06 2.84 -1.38
N ASP A 16 -4.82 2.67 -0.96
CA ASP A 16 -3.65 2.95 -1.78
C ASP A 16 -2.47 2.02 -1.45
N GLY A 17 -1.62 1.77 -2.45
CA GLY A 17 -0.36 1.05 -2.31
C GLY A 17 0.77 2.01 -1.90
N SER A 18 1.58 1.63 -0.93
CA SER A 18 2.67 2.46 -0.40
C SER A 18 3.93 1.64 -0.16
N HIS A 19 5.10 2.20 -0.49
CA HIS A 19 6.38 1.58 -0.21
C HIS A 19 6.95 2.09 1.12
N VAL A 20 7.11 1.20 2.09
CA VAL A 20 7.77 1.50 3.37
C VAL A 20 9.23 1.05 3.31
N PRO A 21 10.21 1.94 3.52
CA PRO A 21 11.62 1.56 3.58
C PRO A 21 11.88 0.54 4.69
N ILE A 22 12.71 -0.46 4.41
CA ILE A 22 13.11 -1.46 5.41
C ILE A 22 14.62 -1.64 5.46
N THR A 23 15.10 -2.19 6.57
CA THR A 23 16.47 -2.70 6.69
C THR A 23 16.40 -4.21 6.86
N ALA A 24 17.06 -4.94 5.97
CA ALA A 24 17.09 -6.40 5.97
C ALA A 24 18.54 -6.89 5.96
N THR A 25 18.82 -8.06 6.55
CA THR A 25 20.16 -8.65 6.45
C THR A 25 20.42 -9.13 5.02
N PRO A 26 21.68 -9.14 4.54
CA PRO A 26 21.99 -9.44 3.13
C PRO A 26 21.40 -10.77 2.61
N GLY A 27 21.30 -11.78 3.48
CA GLY A 27 20.75 -13.10 3.13
C GLY A 27 19.25 -13.14 2.86
N ILE A 28 18.49 -12.14 3.33
CA ILE A 28 17.03 -12.05 3.15
C ILE A 28 16.60 -10.76 2.43
N ALA A 29 17.55 -9.95 1.94
CA ALA A 29 17.25 -8.65 1.33
C ALA A 29 16.70 -8.76 -0.10
N ALA A 30 17.05 -9.83 -0.83
CA ALA A 30 16.72 -10.01 -2.23
C ALA A 30 15.20 -9.90 -2.55
N PRO A 31 14.29 -10.48 -1.75
CA PRO A 31 12.85 -10.40 -2.02
C PRO A 31 12.21 -9.02 -1.78
N PHE A 32 12.87 -8.14 -1.03
CA PHE A 32 12.37 -6.81 -0.67
C PHE A 32 12.98 -5.69 -1.51
N ARG A 33 13.74 -6.03 -2.54
CA ARG A 33 14.39 -5.05 -3.40
C ARG A 33 13.38 -4.55 -4.44
N ASN A 34 13.15 -3.25 -4.47
CA ASN A 34 12.30 -2.62 -5.46
C ASN A 34 13.04 -2.41 -6.79
N THR A 35 12.32 -1.89 -7.79
CA THR A 35 12.86 -1.62 -9.15
C THR A 35 13.94 -0.55 -9.19
N THR A 36 14.04 0.32 -8.18
CA THR A 36 15.11 1.31 -8.05
C THR A 36 16.31 0.80 -7.25
N GLY A 37 16.26 -0.45 -6.79
CA GLY A 37 17.33 -1.12 -6.08
C GLY A 37 17.35 -0.88 -4.56
N THR A 38 16.40 -0.11 -4.04
CA THR A 38 16.22 0.17 -2.60
C THR A 38 15.41 -0.94 -1.94
N LEU A 39 15.62 -1.17 -0.64
CA LEU A 39 14.83 -2.11 0.15
C LEU A 39 13.57 -1.44 0.68
N SER A 40 12.42 -1.98 0.28
CA SER A 40 11.12 -1.50 0.74
C SER A 40 10.09 -2.61 0.72
N HIS A 41 9.15 -2.57 1.66
CA HIS A 41 7.98 -3.41 1.64
C HIS A 41 6.83 -2.68 0.95
N ASN A 42 6.17 -3.31 -0.01
CA ASN A 42 4.91 -2.79 -0.54
C ASN A 42 3.80 -3.10 0.46
N ILE A 43 3.04 -2.10 0.89
CA ILE A 43 1.88 -2.25 1.76
C ILE A 43 0.66 -1.66 1.09
N MET A 44 -0.49 -2.30 1.29
CA MET A 44 -1.79 -1.77 0.91
C MET A 44 -2.46 -1.23 2.16
N VAL A 45 -2.87 0.04 2.11
CA VAL A 45 -3.41 0.74 3.27
C VAL A 45 -4.79 1.26 2.96
N ALA A 46 -5.75 0.97 3.84
CA ALA A 46 -7.07 1.60 3.83
C ALA A 46 -7.16 2.65 4.93
N CYS A 47 -7.69 3.84 4.61
CA CYS A 47 -7.93 4.91 5.56
C CYS A 47 -9.34 5.46 5.44
N ASN A 48 -9.97 5.81 6.57
CA ASN A 48 -11.28 6.44 6.57
C ASN A 48 -11.19 7.96 6.28
N PHE A 49 -12.34 8.64 6.18
CA PHE A 49 -12.38 10.08 5.93
C PHE A 49 -11.83 10.96 7.07
N ASP A 50 -11.64 10.40 8.27
CA ASP A 50 -10.93 11.05 9.38
C ASP A 50 -9.40 10.86 9.29
N LEU A 51 -8.90 10.33 8.16
CA LEU A 51 -7.50 10.00 7.91
C LEU A 51 -6.91 8.98 8.89
N ARG A 52 -7.76 8.11 9.45
CA ARG A 52 -7.34 7.01 10.31
C ARG A 52 -7.18 5.75 9.49
N PHE A 53 -6.05 5.07 9.66
CA PHE A 53 -5.84 3.75 9.07
C PHE A 53 -6.80 2.74 9.69
N THR A 54 -7.60 2.10 8.85
CA THR A 54 -8.57 1.08 9.25
C THR A 54 -8.08 -0.32 8.91
N PHE A 55 -7.18 -0.45 7.93
CA PHE A 55 -6.59 -1.71 7.52
C PHE A 55 -5.21 -1.48 6.90
N ILE A 56 -4.27 -2.40 7.18
CA ILE A 56 -2.94 -2.43 6.58
C ILE A 56 -2.66 -3.89 6.21
N SER A 57 -2.30 -4.13 4.95
CA SER A 57 -1.84 -5.42 4.46
C SER A 57 -0.44 -5.29 3.89
N CYS A 58 0.40 -6.28 4.20
CA CYS A 58 1.77 -6.38 3.72
C CYS A 58 1.78 -7.24 2.45
N GLY A 59 2.35 -6.73 1.36
CA GLY A 59 2.47 -7.46 0.11
C GLY A 59 3.41 -8.66 0.22
N TRP A 60 3.12 -9.72 -0.53
CA TRP A 60 3.99 -10.90 -0.56
C TRP A 60 5.34 -10.59 -1.22
N GLU A 61 6.38 -11.31 -0.79
CA GLU A 61 7.73 -11.25 -1.35
C GLU A 61 7.71 -11.45 -2.88
N GLY A 62 8.27 -10.51 -3.63
CA GLY A 62 8.32 -10.58 -5.09
C GLY A 62 7.12 -9.94 -5.78
N SER A 63 7.08 -8.60 -5.79
CA SER A 63 6.54 -7.79 -6.88
C SER A 63 5.16 -8.20 -7.43
N ALA A 64 4.16 -8.40 -6.57
CA ALA A 64 2.79 -8.21 -7.03
C ALA A 64 2.61 -6.70 -7.30
N ILE A 65 2.51 -6.34 -8.57
CA ILE A 65 2.07 -5.01 -9.01
C ILE A 65 0.69 -4.76 -8.39
N ASP A 66 0.49 -3.58 -7.79
CA ASP A 66 -0.73 -3.17 -7.08
C ASP A 66 -1.99 -3.33 -7.95
N ALA A 67 -1.83 -3.36 -9.28
CA ALA A 67 -2.89 -3.61 -10.26
C ALA A 67 -3.23 -5.09 -10.54
N SER A 68 -2.56 -6.05 -9.92
CA SER A 68 -2.75 -7.50 -10.19
C SER A 68 -3.57 -8.26 -9.14
N VAL A 69 -4.01 -7.57 -8.08
CA VAL A 69 -4.90 -8.13 -7.06
C VAL A 69 -6.23 -7.37 -7.08
N LEU A 70 -6.97 -7.53 -8.17
CA LEU A 70 -8.39 -7.20 -8.29
C LEU A 70 -9.10 -8.25 -9.15
#